data_AF-A0A1I1HLK0-F1
#
_entry.id   AF-A0A1I1HLK0-F1
#
_cell.length_a   1.000
_cell.length_b   1.000
_cell.length_c   1.000
_cell.angle_alpha   90.00
_cell.angle_beta   90.00
_cell.angle_gamma   90.00
#
_symmetry.space_group_name_H-M   'P 1'
#
loop_
_entity.id
_entity.type
_entity.pdbx_description
1 polymer ?
#
loop_
_entity_poly.entity_id
_entity_poly.type
_entity_poly.pdbx_seq_one_letter_code
_entity_poly.pdbx_strand_id
1 'polypeptide(L)'
;MLGWPRSWLVVDELTGRGESVQRYVFPGGEGTRFSLRWQHSVEREDWIETFELSANAIDVVGSRFKTFGAGVPDTGTVSHLEHGWVVLDNLHRSVDPLLVQAASREHYRMGYGGTCFDLQALGAAPLLRFQSRRLPTVAVLTSLWRPWWHWLTSETRVECRAVTETTT
;
A
#
# COMPACT_ATOMS: atom_id res chain seq x y z
N MET A 1 9.50 27.73 6.18
CA MET A 1 9.60 26.67 5.14
C MET A 1 8.41 25.68 5.22
N LEU A 2 7.18 26.14 5.49
CA LEU A 2 5.99 25.29 5.71
C LEU A 2 4.98 25.30 4.54
N GLY A 3 5.20 26.18 3.55
CA GLY A 3 4.31 26.38 2.41
C GLY A 3 4.77 25.72 1.11
N TRP A 4 5.95 25.09 1.09
CA TRP A 4 6.43 24.43 -0.13
C TRP A 4 5.66 23.13 -0.36
N PRO A 5 5.17 22.88 -1.58
CA PRO A 5 4.52 21.61 -1.90
C PRO A 5 5.53 20.47 -1.77
N ARG A 6 5.18 19.47 -0.97
CA ARG A 6 5.90 18.19 -0.89
C ARG A 6 5.02 17.11 -1.49
N SER A 7 5.64 16.05 -2.00
CA SER A 7 4.90 14.87 -2.44
C SER A 7 4.43 14.07 -1.22
N TRP A 8 3.17 13.66 -1.26
CA TRP A 8 2.49 12.90 -0.22
C TRP A 8 1.79 11.71 -0.86
N LEU A 9 1.80 10.58 -0.16
CA LEU A 9 0.91 9.47 -0.46
C LEU A 9 -0.41 9.69 0.27
N VAL A 10 -1.47 9.90 -0.49
CA VAL A 10 -2.82 10.08 0.04
C VAL A 10 -3.61 8.79 -0.20
N VAL A 11 -4.29 8.31 0.84
CA VAL A 11 -5.19 7.16 0.79
C VAL A 11 -6.59 7.64 1.09
N ASP A 12 -7.44 7.64 0.06
CA ASP A 12 -8.85 7.97 0.16
C ASP A 12 -9.70 6.70 0.09
N GLU A 13 -10.77 6.62 0.87
CA GLU A 13 -11.82 5.62 0.69
C GLU A 13 -12.90 6.21 -0.23
N LEU A 14 -13.15 5.53 -1.35
CA LEU A 14 -14.22 5.87 -2.29
C LEU A 14 -15.53 5.25 -1.79
N THR A 15 -16.54 6.09 -1.63
CA THR A 15 -17.89 5.65 -1.28
C THR A 15 -18.74 5.50 -2.54
N GLY A 16 -19.75 4.62 -2.49
CA GLY A 16 -20.66 4.40 -3.62
C GLY A 16 -21.50 5.63 -4.03
N ARG A 17 -21.45 6.73 -3.27
CA ARG A 17 -22.12 8.01 -3.58
C ARG A 17 -21.22 9.00 -4.33
N GLY A 18 -20.01 8.60 -4.72
CA GLY A 18 -19.04 9.48 -5.39
C GLY A 18 -18.28 10.41 -4.44
N GLU A 19 -18.50 10.29 -3.13
CA GLU A 19 -17.72 11.00 -2.11
C GLU A 19 -16.47 10.18 -1.76
N SER A 20 -15.35 10.86 -1.56
CA SER A 20 -14.10 10.25 -1.09
C SER A 20 -13.75 10.76 0.29
N VAL A 21 -13.52 9.85 1.24
CA VAL A 21 -13.09 10.19 2.59
C VAL A 21 -11.60 9.92 2.71
N GLN A 22 -10.81 10.96 3.01
CA GLN A 22 -9.38 10.77 3.28
C GLN A 22 -9.19 9.95 4.57
N ARG A 23 -8.51 8.81 4.45
CA ARG A 23 -8.21 7.90 5.57
C ARG A 23 -6.79 8.07 6.09
N TYR A 24 -5.82 8.17 5.18
CA TYR A 24 -4.42 8.31 5.54
C TYR A 24 -3.69 9.31 4.64
N VAL A 25 -2.67 9.95 5.21
CA VAL A 25 -1.70 10.76 4.47
C VAL A 25 -0.32 10.46 5.01
N PHE A 26 0.58 10.06 4.11
CA PHE A 26 1.96 9.75 4.43
C PHE A 26 2.90 10.66 3.63
N PRO A 27 4.08 11.00 4.15
CA PRO A 27 5.14 11.60 3.34
C PRO A 27 5.39 10.75 2.09
N GLY A 28 5.61 11.36 0.93
CA GLY A 28 5.71 10.63 -0.34
C GLY A 28 6.83 11.15 -1.22
N GLY A 29 8.02 11.33 -0.65
CA GLY A 29 9.19 11.78 -1.41
C GLY A 29 9.58 10.78 -2.50
N GLU A 30 10.41 11.22 -3.44
CA GLU A 30 10.98 10.32 -4.45
C GLU A 30 11.75 9.18 -3.76
N GLY A 31 11.50 7.95 -4.19
CA GLY A 31 12.08 6.74 -3.58
C GLY A 31 11.36 6.28 -2.30
N THR A 32 10.29 6.95 -1.87
CA THR A 32 9.46 6.45 -0.78
C THR A 32 8.76 5.17 -1.23
N ARG A 33 8.85 4.11 -0.42
CA ARG A 33 8.24 2.81 -0.71
C ARG A 33 7.12 2.47 0.24
N PHE A 34 6.12 1.77 -0.29
CA PHE A 34 5.09 1.11 0.50
C PHE A 34 4.80 -0.26 -0.10
N SER A 35 4.25 -1.17 0.70
CA SER A 35 3.88 -2.50 0.24
C SER A 35 2.43 -2.80 0.57
N LEU A 36 1.75 -3.53 -0.30
CA LEU A 36 0.46 -4.11 0.00
C LEU A 36 0.60 -5.61 0.08
N ARG A 37 0.05 -6.19 1.15
CA ARG A 37 -0.04 -7.64 1.34
C ARG A 37 -1.50 -8.03 1.46
N TRP A 38 -1.90 -9.05 0.72
CA TRP A 38 -3.25 -9.63 0.81
C TRP A 38 -3.21 -11.12 0.52
N GLN A 39 -4.27 -11.81 0.89
CA GLN A 39 -4.49 -13.22 0.59
C GLN A 39 -5.43 -13.33 -0.60
N HIS A 40 -4.97 -13.89 -1.72
CA HIS A 40 -5.81 -14.07 -2.90
C HIS A 40 -6.88 -15.15 -2.64
N SER A 41 -8.15 -14.82 -2.84
CA SER A 41 -9.29 -15.62 -2.38
C SER A 41 -9.43 -17.01 -3.02
N VAL A 42 -8.93 -17.20 -4.24
CA VAL A 42 -9.00 -18.48 -4.98
C VAL A 42 -7.90 -19.45 -4.54
N GLU A 43 -6.68 -18.94 -4.36
CA GLU A 43 -5.49 -19.77 -4.12
C GLU A 43 -5.13 -19.84 -2.63
N ARG A 44 -5.71 -18.96 -1.80
CA ARG A 44 -5.39 -18.75 -0.37
C ARG A 44 -3.92 -18.45 -0.12
N GLU A 45 -3.27 -17.84 -1.11
CA GLU A 45 -1.87 -17.50 -1.06
C GLU A 45 -1.66 -16.04 -0.70
N ASP A 46 -0.59 -15.79 0.05
CA ASP A 46 -0.13 -14.44 0.33
C ASP A 46 0.47 -13.84 -0.95
N TRP A 47 -0.04 -12.68 -1.34
CA TRP A 47 0.53 -11.83 -2.39
C TRP A 47 1.11 -10.58 -1.74
N ILE A 48 2.31 -10.19 -2.15
CA ILE A 48 2.96 -8.96 -1.68
C ILE A 48 3.41 -8.15 -2.90
N GLU A 49 2.82 -6.99 -3.10
CA GLU A 49 3.29 -6.00 -4.09
C GLU A 49 4.02 -4.87 -3.39
N THR A 50 5.15 -4.47 -3.96
CA THR A 50 5.96 -3.33 -3.51
C THR A 50 5.85 -2.21 -4.53
N PHE A 51 5.56 -1.03 -4.01
CA PHE A 51 5.37 0.19 -4.78
C PHE A 51 6.42 1.21 -4.37
N GLU A 52 6.87 2.00 -5.34
CA GLU A 52 7.73 3.15 -5.13
C GLU A 52 7.03 4.40 -5.63
N LEU A 53 7.16 5.48 -4.86
CA LEU A 53 6.66 6.79 -5.23
C LEU A 53 7.73 7.52 -6.03
N SER A 54 7.35 7.95 -7.22
CA SER A 54 8.07 8.93 -8.02
C SER A 54 7.34 10.28 -7.92
N ALA A 55 7.96 11.34 -8.45
CA ALA A 55 7.58 12.73 -8.16
C ALA A 55 6.06 13.03 -8.25
N ASN A 56 5.33 12.36 -9.14
CA ASN A 56 3.86 12.42 -9.28
C ASN A 56 3.25 11.08 -9.71
N ALA A 57 3.88 9.94 -9.38
CA ALA A 57 3.34 8.64 -9.75
C ALA A 57 3.63 7.58 -8.69
N ILE A 58 2.92 6.48 -8.81
CA ILE A 58 3.09 5.26 -8.03
C ILE A 58 3.51 4.22 -9.03
N ASP A 59 4.69 3.65 -8.86
CA ASP A 59 5.24 2.65 -9.75
C ASP A 59 5.34 1.32 -8.99
N VAL A 60 4.82 0.25 -9.59
CA VAL A 60 5.02 -1.11 -9.07
C VAL A 60 6.45 -1.49 -9.38
N VAL A 61 7.26 -1.75 -8.34
CA VAL A 61 8.68 -2.10 -8.48
C VAL A 61 8.96 -3.58 -8.27
N GLY A 62 8.04 -4.29 -7.60
CA GLY A 62 8.14 -5.74 -7.46
C GLY A 62 6.87 -6.39 -6.94
N SER A 63 6.75 -7.69 -7.18
CA SER A 63 5.66 -8.54 -6.73
C SER A 63 6.18 -9.90 -6.28
N ARG A 64 5.62 -10.46 -5.21
CA ARG A 64 6.02 -11.76 -4.63
C ARG A 64 4.81 -12.63 -4.33
N PHE A 65 4.79 -13.86 -4.83
CA PHE A 65 3.76 -14.89 -4.60
C PHE A 65 4.36 -16.28 -4.44
N LYS A 66 3.62 -17.25 -3.89
CA LYS A 66 4.14 -18.60 -3.65
C LYS A 66 3.92 -19.58 -4.80
N THR A 67 2.88 -19.45 -5.62
CA THR A 67 2.67 -20.38 -6.75
C THR A 67 2.44 -19.70 -8.07
N PHE A 68 2.87 -20.39 -9.14
CA PHE A 68 2.51 -20.05 -10.51
C PHE A 68 1.04 -20.39 -10.76
N GLY A 69 0.12 -19.57 -10.25
CA GLY A 69 -1.29 -19.57 -10.63
C GLY A 69 -1.48 -19.09 -12.09
N ALA A 70 -2.65 -19.33 -12.67
CA ALA A 70 -2.95 -19.09 -14.10
C ALA A 70 -3.01 -17.61 -14.54
N GLY A 71 -2.47 -16.68 -13.74
CA GLY A 71 -2.53 -15.23 -13.95
C GLY A 71 -1.19 -14.49 -13.81
N VAL A 72 -0.06 -15.21 -13.83
CA VAL A 72 1.27 -14.56 -13.77
C VAL A 72 1.43 -13.64 -14.98
N PRO A 73 1.62 -12.32 -14.79
CA PRO A 73 1.87 -11.42 -15.90
C PRO A 73 3.25 -11.75 -16.52
N ASP A 74 3.25 -12.10 -17.80
CA ASP A 74 4.44 -12.40 -18.63
C ASP A 74 5.31 -11.16 -18.93
N THR A 75 5.09 -10.06 -18.20
CA THR A 75 5.67 -8.75 -18.48
C THR A 75 6.78 -8.34 -17.52
N GLY A 76 7.10 -9.18 -16.54
CA GLY A 76 8.25 -8.99 -15.63
C GLY A 76 9.30 -10.06 -15.85
N THR A 77 10.59 -9.69 -15.85
CA THR A 77 11.67 -10.68 -15.77
C THR A 77 11.49 -11.43 -14.44
N VAL A 78 11.08 -12.70 -14.50
CA VAL A 78 11.07 -13.58 -13.33
C VAL A 78 12.50 -13.58 -12.80
N SER A 79 12.72 -12.93 -11.64
CA SER A 79 14.07 -12.72 -11.15
C SER A 79 14.55 -14.04 -10.58
N HIS A 80 13.97 -14.52 -9.48
CA HIS A 80 14.39 -15.77 -8.85
C HIS A 80 13.27 -16.44 -8.04
N LEU A 81 13.47 -17.73 -7.75
CA LEU A 81 12.63 -18.52 -6.84
C LEU A 81 13.34 -18.54 -5.48
N GLU A 82 12.91 -17.70 -4.55
CA GLU A 82 13.53 -17.57 -3.22
C GLU A 82 12.62 -18.19 -2.15
N HIS A 83 13.10 -19.24 -1.48
CA HIS A 83 12.38 -19.87 -0.35
C HIS A 83 10.92 -20.27 -0.67
N GLY A 84 10.66 -20.69 -1.91
CA GLY A 84 9.31 -21.06 -2.37
C GLY A 84 8.43 -19.87 -2.76
N TRP A 85 9.00 -18.68 -2.92
CA TRP A 85 8.34 -17.51 -3.50
C TRP A 85 8.89 -17.22 -4.90
N VAL A 86 7.99 -16.96 -5.83
CA VAL A 86 8.28 -16.33 -7.11
C VAL A 86 8.41 -14.83 -6.86
N VAL A 87 9.59 -14.29 -7.12
CA VAL A 87 9.86 -12.85 -7.04
C VAL A 87 9.90 -12.30 -8.46
N LEU A 88 9.09 -11.27 -8.70
CA LEU A 88 9.18 -10.42 -9.88
C LEU A 88 9.77 -9.09 -9.43
N ASP A 89 10.97 -8.78 -9.91
CA ASP A 89 11.63 -7.49 -9.66
C ASP A 89 11.70 -6.66 -10.95
N ASN A 90 12.11 -5.40 -10.82
CA ASN A 90 12.24 -4.45 -11.94
C ASN A 90 10.95 -4.27 -12.74
N LEU A 91 9.82 -4.36 -12.04
CA LEU A 91 8.57 -3.87 -12.60
C LEU A 91 8.69 -2.34 -12.68
N HIS A 92 8.25 -1.77 -13.79
CA HIS A 92 8.19 -0.32 -13.99
C HIS A 92 6.81 0.05 -14.55
N ARG A 93 5.77 -0.47 -13.91
CA ARG A 93 4.38 -0.21 -14.28
C ARG A 93 3.84 0.93 -13.43
N SER A 94 3.52 2.04 -14.07
CA SER A 94 2.85 3.16 -13.40
C SER A 94 1.38 2.84 -13.12
N VAL A 95 0.94 3.08 -11.89
CA VAL A 95 -0.38 2.74 -11.37
C VAL A 95 -0.98 3.88 -10.55
N ASP A 96 -0.77 5.16 -10.91
CA ASP A 96 -1.38 6.30 -10.22
C ASP A 96 -2.65 6.80 -10.94
N PRO A 97 -3.86 6.77 -10.33
CA PRO A 97 -4.18 6.26 -8.99
C PRO A 97 -4.19 4.74 -8.89
N LEU A 98 -3.74 4.22 -7.75
CA LEU A 98 -3.82 2.80 -7.44
C LEU A 98 -5.14 2.55 -6.70
N LEU A 99 -6.03 1.78 -7.33
CA LEU A 99 -7.32 1.38 -6.77
C LEU A 99 -7.22 -0.01 -6.17
N VAL A 100 -7.59 -0.15 -4.91
CA VAL A 100 -7.51 -1.40 -4.14
C VAL A 100 -8.85 -1.65 -3.46
N GLN A 101 -9.50 -2.75 -3.78
CA GLN A 101 -10.68 -3.19 -3.03
C GLN A 101 -10.22 -4.10 -1.88
N ALA A 102 -10.09 -3.53 -0.69
CA ALA A 102 -9.53 -4.24 0.46
C ALA A 102 -10.59 -5.11 1.17
N ALA A 103 -11.04 -6.18 0.51
CA ALA A 103 -12.01 -7.10 1.08
C ALA A 103 -11.49 -7.75 2.38
N SER A 104 -12.32 -7.80 3.42
CA SER A 104 -11.96 -8.31 4.75
C SER A 104 -11.49 -9.77 4.73
N ARG A 105 -12.01 -10.56 3.78
CA ARG A 105 -11.63 -11.96 3.56
C ARG A 105 -10.19 -12.13 3.04
N GLU A 106 -9.61 -11.08 2.47
CA GLU A 106 -8.28 -11.09 1.87
C GLU A 106 -7.22 -10.49 2.80
N HIS A 107 -7.60 -10.07 4.01
CA HIS A 107 -6.68 -9.62 5.07
C HIS A 107 -5.65 -8.58 4.60
N TYR A 108 -6.10 -7.55 3.88
CA TYR A 108 -5.24 -6.51 3.33
C TYR A 108 -4.48 -5.75 4.42
N ARG A 109 -3.16 -5.67 4.26
CA ARG A 109 -2.27 -4.88 5.11
C ARG A 109 -1.39 -3.99 4.25
N MET A 110 -1.20 -2.75 4.68
CA MET A 110 -0.26 -1.81 4.09
C MET A 110 0.99 -1.70 4.98
N GLY A 111 2.17 -1.94 4.41
CA GLY A 111 3.45 -1.63 5.03
C GLY A 111 3.93 -0.26 4.57
N TYR A 112 4.28 0.61 5.50
CA TYR A 112 4.87 1.93 5.22
C TYR A 112 5.84 2.33 6.34
N GLY A 113 7.09 2.68 6.00
CA GLY A 113 8.07 3.15 6.98
C GLY A 113 8.31 2.20 8.16
N GLY A 114 8.27 0.88 7.92
CA GLY A 114 8.40 -0.16 8.96
C GLY A 114 7.15 -0.39 9.82
N THR A 115 6.06 0.34 9.56
CA THR A 115 4.77 0.19 10.26
C THR A 115 3.77 -0.54 9.38
N CYS A 116 2.93 -1.38 9.99
CA CYS A 116 1.83 -2.08 9.32
C CYS A 116 0.50 -1.41 9.68
N PHE A 117 -0.30 -1.12 8.65
CA PHE A 117 -1.64 -0.56 8.75
C PHE A 117 -2.65 -1.61 8.27
N ASP A 118 -3.58 -1.97 9.14
CA ASP A 118 -4.63 -2.93 8.82
C ASP A 118 -5.75 -2.23 8.02
N LEU A 119 -5.87 -2.56 6.73
CA LEU A 119 -6.84 -1.93 5.84
C LEU A 119 -8.24 -2.52 6.05
N GLN A 120 -8.34 -3.75 6.59
CA GLN A 120 -9.62 -4.39 6.88
C GLN A 120 -10.39 -3.68 8.01
N ALA A 121 -9.67 -2.95 8.87
CA ALA A 121 -10.28 -2.17 9.96
C ALA A 121 -11.16 -1.02 9.44
N LEU A 122 -11.07 -0.66 8.16
CA LEU A 122 -11.89 0.38 7.55
C LEU A 122 -13.29 -0.10 7.15
N GLY A 123 -13.52 -1.42 7.01
CA GLY A 123 -14.84 -1.97 6.68
C GLY A 123 -14.79 -3.33 5.99
N ALA A 124 -15.95 -3.82 5.54
CA ALA A 124 -16.07 -5.15 4.94
C ALA A 124 -15.37 -5.29 3.57
N ALA A 125 -15.42 -4.26 2.74
CA ALA A 125 -14.74 -4.21 1.44
C ALA A 125 -14.56 -2.75 0.96
N PRO A 126 -13.81 -1.92 1.71
CA PRO A 126 -13.54 -0.54 1.31
C PRO A 126 -12.80 -0.48 -0.03
N LEU A 127 -13.23 0.43 -0.90
CA LEU A 127 -12.52 0.76 -2.13
C LEU A 127 -11.55 1.90 -1.84
N LEU A 128 -10.27 1.59 -1.78
CA LEU A 128 -9.22 2.53 -1.45
C LEU A 128 -8.54 3.05 -2.71
N ARG A 129 -8.26 4.34 -2.72
CA ARG A 129 -7.53 5.03 -3.78
C ARG A 129 -6.25 5.61 -3.19
N PHE A 130 -5.13 5.08 -3.64
CA PHE A 130 -3.79 5.55 -3.32
C PHE A 130 -3.34 6.51 -4.44
N GLN A 131 -2.85 7.68 -4.06
CA GLN A 131 -2.39 8.69 -5.02
C GLN A 131 -1.15 9.42 -4.54
N SER A 132 -0.22 9.67 -5.46
CA SER A 132 0.88 10.60 -5.23
C SER A 132 0.38 12.02 -5.50
N ARG A 133 0.37 12.88 -4.47
CA ARG A 133 -0.10 14.26 -4.59
C ARG A 133 0.91 15.24 -4.03
N ARG A 134 1.20 16.31 -4.79
CA ARG A 134 1.92 17.47 -4.26
C ARG A 134 0.97 18.37 -3.49
N LEU A 135 1.16 18.44 -2.18
CA LEU A 135 0.36 19.27 -1.28
C LEU A 135 1.30 20.12 -0.42
N PRO A 136 0.95 21.40 -0.16
CA PRO A 136 1.69 22.19 0.82
C PRO A 136 1.49 21.57 2.20
N THR A 137 2.53 21.57 3.03
CA THR A 137 2.51 20.93 4.36
C THR A 137 1.35 21.42 5.22
N VAL A 138 0.98 22.70 5.11
CA VAL A 138 -0.18 23.29 5.82
C VAL A 138 -1.52 22.66 5.45
N ALA A 139 -1.69 22.19 4.20
CA ALA A 139 -2.93 21.56 3.75
C ALA A 139 -3.09 20.13 4.32
N VAL A 140 -2.00 19.51 4.73
CA VAL A 140 -2.00 18.19 5.39
C VAL A 140 -2.10 18.33 6.91
N LEU A 141 -1.64 19.44 7.49
CA LEU A 141 -1.79 19.70 8.93
C LEU A 141 -3.26 19.74 9.36
N THR A 142 -4.16 20.24 8.52
CA THR A 142 -5.61 20.24 8.80
C THR A 142 -6.24 18.86 8.68
N SER A 143 -5.66 17.94 7.90
CA SER A 143 -6.11 16.56 7.83
C SER A 143 -5.51 15.67 8.91
N LEU A 144 -4.33 16.03 9.44
CA LEU A 144 -3.74 15.44 10.65
C LEU A 144 -4.49 15.84 11.93
N TRP A 145 -5.38 16.84 11.89
CA TRP A 145 -6.27 17.22 13.00
C TRP A 145 -7.58 16.42 13.06
N ARG A 146 -7.93 15.65 12.01
CA ARG A 146 -9.16 14.83 11.97
C ARG A 146 -9.08 13.39 12.51
N PRO A 147 -7.94 12.71 12.70
CA PRO A 147 -7.90 11.31 13.14
C PRO A 147 -7.77 11.12 14.66
N TRP A 148 -7.60 12.19 15.45
CA TRP A 148 -7.34 12.10 16.90
C TRP A 148 -8.56 11.73 17.75
N TRP A 149 -9.72 11.44 17.15
CA TRP A 149 -10.90 10.92 17.87
C TRP A 149 -11.11 9.41 17.74
N HIS A 150 -10.45 8.74 16.79
CA HIS A 150 -10.59 7.28 16.59
C HIS A 150 -9.35 6.48 17.03
N TRP A 151 -8.22 7.16 17.32
CA TRP A 151 -6.96 6.50 17.63
C TRP A 151 -6.82 6.01 19.09
N LEU A 152 -7.80 6.26 19.98
CA LEU A 152 -7.72 5.78 21.37
C LEU A 152 -8.27 4.35 21.59
N THR A 153 -8.72 3.62 20.55
CA THR A 153 -9.39 2.32 20.74
C THR A 153 -8.88 1.13 19.92
N SER A 154 -7.81 1.24 19.14
CA SER A 154 -7.21 0.04 18.51
C SER A 154 -5.76 -0.17 18.95
N GLU A 155 -5.66 -0.72 20.15
CA GLU A 155 -4.47 -1.40 20.65
C GLU A 155 -4.27 -2.69 19.85
N THR A 156 -3.72 -2.57 18.63
CA THR A 156 -3.22 -3.74 17.90
C THR A 156 -2.02 -3.32 17.05
N ARG A 157 -0.90 -3.14 17.73
CA ARG A 157 0.43 -3.15 17.11
C ARG A 157 0.66 -4.56 16.56
N VAL A 158 0.15 -4.85 15.37
CA VAL A 158 0.54 -6.05 14.63
C VAL A 158 1.94 -5.78 14.11
N GLU A 159 2.91 -6.37 14.78
CA GLU A 159 4.30 -6.41 14.33
C GLU A 159 4.30 -6.90 12.88
N CYS A 160 4.81 -6.07 11.97
CA CYS A 160 5.15 -6.56 10.65
C CYS A 160 6.18 -7.66 10.91
N ARG A 161 5.78 -8.93 10.91
CA ARG A 161 6.74 -10.00 10.77
C ARG A 161 7.24 -9.88 9.33
N ALA A 162 8.21 -8.99 9.18
CA ALA A 162 9.06 -8.94 8.03
C ALA A 162 9.59 -10.36 7.86
N VAL A 163 9.40 -10.92 6.68
CA VAL A 163 10.24 -12.02 6.24
C VAL A 163 11.59 -11.38 5.94
N THR A 164 12.29 -10.99 6.99
CA THR A 164 13.70 -10.61 7.02
C THR A 164 14.32 -11.31 8.22
N GLU A 165 14.43 -12.62 8.08
CA GLU A 165 15.45 -13.48 8.67
C GLU A 165 15.63 -14.54 7.55
N THR A 166 16.73 -14.65 6.81
CA THR A 166 18.13 -14.41 7.15
C THR A 166 18.89 -14.30 5.81
N THR A 167 19.62 -13.22 5.59
CA THR A 167 20.81 -13.27 4.72
C THR A 167 21.95 -12.81 5.59
N THR A 168 22.74 -13.83 5.97
CA THR A 168 24.13 -13.88 6.41
C THR A 168 24.83 -12.58 6.77
#